data_AF-A0A800J4L4-F1
#
_entry.id   AF-A0A800J4L4-F1
#
_cell.length_a   1.000
_cell.length_b   1.000
_cell.length_c   1.000
_cell.angle_alpha   90.00
_cell.angle_beta   90.00
_cell.angle_gamma   90.00
#
_symmetry.space_group_name_H-M   'P 1'
#
loop_
_entity.id
_entity.type
_entity.pdbx_description
1 polymer ?
#
loop_
_entity_poly.entity_id
_entity_poly.type
_entity_poly.pdbx_seq_one_letter_code
_entity_poly.pdbx_strand_id
1 'polypeptide(L)' 'MYWTLELAATLEDAPWPATKDELIDYADRTGAPYEVIQNLEEMEDDGEPYESIEEVWPDYPTQNEDFYFEDE' A
#
# COMPACT_ATOMS: atom_id res chain seq x y z
N MET A 1 -9.90 8.32 -5.77
CA MET A 1 -9.24 7.06 -5.36
C MET A 1 -10.09 5.83 -5.64
N TYR A 2 -9.54 4.91 -6.43
CA TYR A 2 -10.13 3.63 -6.82
C TYR A 2 -9.11 2.52 -6.54
N TRP A 3 -9.26 1.84 -5.40
CA TRP A 3 -8.38 0.72 -5.03
C TRP A 3 -9.03 -0.63 -5.32
N THR A 4 -8.20 -1.60 -5.68
CA THR A 4 -8.57 -3.01 -5.82
C THR A 4 -7.50 -3.86 -5.14
N LEU A 5 -7.82 -5.13 -4.87
CA LEU A 5 -6.87 -6.06 -4.26
C LEU A 5 -5.60 -6.22 -5.09
N GLU A 6 -5.73 -6.23 -6.42
CA GLU A 6 -4.57 -6.33 -7.31
C GLU A 6 -3.68 -5.09 -7.23
N LEU A 7 -4.26 -3.88 -7.11
CA LEU A 7 -3.50 -2.64 -6.95
C LEU A 7 -2.80 -2.61 -5.59
N ALA A 8 -3.50 -2.97 -4.53
CA ALA A 8 -2.96 -2.99 -3.18
C ALA A 8 -1.87 -4.05 -3.00
N ALA A 9 -2.03 -5.22 -3.61
CA ALA A 9 -1.04 -6.29 -3.62
C ALA A 9 0.31 -5.85 -4.22
N THR A 10 0.32 -4.86 -5.13
CA THR A 10 1.60 -4.33 -5.64
C THR A 10 2.40 -3.58 -4.58
N LEU A 11 1.73 -2.99 -3.58
CA LEU A 11 2.34 -2.24 -2.48
C LEU A 11 2.54 -3.08 -1.22
N GLU A 12 2.01 -4.30 -1.13
CA GLU A 12 2.22 -5.18 0.03
C GLU A 12 3.71 -5.41 0.32
N ASP A 13 4.51 -5.62 -0.74
CA ASP A 13 5.96 -5.81 -0.67
C ASP A 13 6.77 -4.50 -0.65
N ALA A 14 6.10 -3.34 -0.53
CA ALA A 14 6.79 -2.05 -0.45
C ALA A 14 7.68 -1.97 0.81
N PRO A 15 8.72 -1.12 0.80
CA PRO A 15 9.67 -1.01 1.91
C PRO A 15 9.08 -0.20 3.08
N TRP A 16 8.05 -0.73 3.74
CA TRP A 16 7.40 -0.08 4.88
C TRP A 16 8.35 0.02 6.11
N PRO A 17 8.24 1.08 6.94
CA PRO A 17 7.39 2.26 6.75
C PRO A 17 7.91 3.17 5.64
N ALA A 18 7.01 3.69 4.80
CA ALA A 18 7.36 4.46 3.61
C ALA A 18 6.47 5.71 3.45
N THR A 19 7.06 6.81 3.00
CA THR A 19 6.33 8.04 2.67
C THR A 19 5.57 7.91 1.35
N LYS A 20 4.60 8.80 1.11
CA LYS A 20 3.83 8.86 -0.15
C LYS A 20 4.74 8.89 -1.39
N ASP A 21 5.77 9.74 -1.37
CA ASP A 21 6.74 9.85 -2.46
C ASP A 21 7.55 8.56 -2.65
N GLU A 22 7.94 7.88 -1.56
CA GLU A 22 8.66 6.60 -1.64
C GLU A 22 7.80 5.47 -2.20
N LEU A 23 6.51 5.43 -1.85
CA LEU A 23 5.56 4.48 -2.41
C LEU A 23 5.33 4.72 -3.91
N ILE A 24 5.30 5.98 -4.34
CA ILE A 24 5.20 6.34 -5.76
C ILE A 24 6.46 5.91 -6.53
N ASP A 25 7.66 6.19 -6.00
CA ASP A 25 8.94 5.73 -6.61
C ASP A 25 9.01 4.21 -6.67
N TYR A 26 8.58 3.52 -5.61
CA TYR A 26 8.51 2.07 -5.58
C TYR A 26 7.54 1.52 -6.64
N ALA A 27 6.34 2.10 -6.75
CA ALA A 27 5.35 1.72 -7.75
C ALA A 27 5.88 1.91 -9.18
N ASP A 28 6.52 3.04 -9.48
CA ASP A 28 7.13 3.30 -10.79
C ASP A 28 8.27 2.30 -11.11
N ARG A 29 9.14 2.03 -10.14
CA ARG A 29 10.29 1.14 -10.32
C ARG A 29 9.93 -0.34 -10.44
N THR A 30 8.88 -0.76 -9.75
CA THR A 30 8.38 -2.14 -9.83
C THR A 30 7.49 -2.37 -11.05
N GLY A 31 7.09 -1.30 -11.74
CA GLY A 31 6.16 -1.37 -12.86
C GLY A 31 4.73 -1.65 -12.41
N ALA A 32 4.34 -1.13 -11.25
CA ALA A 32 2.96 -1.19 -10.78
C ALA A 32 2.01 -0.45 -11.75
N PRO A 33 0.72 -0.82 -11.79
CA PRO A 33 -0.26 -0.13 -12.62
C PRO A 33 -0.30 1.37 -12.35
N TYR A 34 -0.51 2.16 -13.40
CA TYR A 34 -0.56 3.63 -13.30
C TYR A 34 -1.64 4.10 -12.31
N GLU A 35 -2.73 3.35 -12.18
CA GLU A 35 -3.77 3.59 -11.18
C GLU A 35 -3.24 3.61 -9.73
N VAL A 36 -2.23 2.81 -9.39
CA VAL A 36 -1.59 2.83 -8.05
C VAL A 36 -0.95 4.19 -7.80
N ILE A 37 -0.15 4.65 -8.76
CA ILE A 37 0.54 5.95 -8.68
C ILE A 37 -0.48 7.08 -8.57
N GLN A 38 -1.51 7.08 -9.42
CA GLN A 38 -2.56 8.10 -9.37
C GLN A 38 -3.32 8.10 -8.04
N ASN A 39 -3.64 6.93 -7.49
CA ASN A 39 -4.28 6.84 -6.18
C ASN A 39 -3.39 7.44 -5.09
N LEU A 40 -2.10 7.08 -5.07
CA LEU A 40 -1.12 7.63 -4.12
C LEU A 40 -0.98 9.15 -4.29
N GLU A 41 -0.91 9.68 -5.51
CA GLU A 41 -0.85 11.12 -5.76
C GLU A 41 -2.11 11.86 -5.29
N GLU A 42 -3.29 11.25 -5.44
CA GLU A 42 -4.57 11.78 -4.95
C GLU A 42 -4.72 11.73 -3.42
N MET A 43 -3.84 11.00 -2.70
CA MET A 43 -3.87 10.96 -1.24
C MET A 43 -3.42 12.28 -0.62
N GLU A 44 -4.08 12.63 0.49
CA GLU A 44 -3.59 13.67 1.38
C GLU A 44 -2.27 13.22 2.02
N ASP A 45 -1.26 14.08 1.96
CA ASP A 45 0.06 13.86 2.54
C ASP A 45 0.14 14.62 3.86
N ASP A 46 0.12 13.90 4.98
CA ASP A 46 0.28 14.47 6.32
C ASP A 46 1.76 14.62 6.70
N GLY A 47 2.68 14.21 5.82
CA GLY A 47 4.13 14.23 6.05
C GLY A 47 4.64 13.08 6.92
N GLU A 48 3.75 12.23 7.40
CA GLU A 48 4.09 11.02 8.16
C GLU A 48 4.19 9.81 7.22
N PRO A 49 5.15 8.89 7.46
CA PRO A 49 5.25 7.66 6.70
C PRO A 49 4.09 6.71 7.04
N TYR A 50 3.64 5.97 6.04
CA TYR A 50 2.67 4.91 6.21
C TYR A 50 3.37 3.63 6.72
N GLU A 51 2.75 2.92 7.64
CA GLU A 51 3.25 1.67 8.22
C GLU A 51 2.86 0.43 7.41
N SER A 52 1.75 0.48 6.67
CA SER A 52 1.28 -0.62 5.82
C SER A 52 0.28 -0.16 4.77
N ILE A 53 -0.07 -1.08 3.86
CA ILE A 53 -1.13 -0.87 2.85
C ILE A 53 -2.50 -0.59 3.47
N GLU A 54 -2.75 -0.99 4.72
CA GLU A 54 -4.00 -0.73 5.43
C GLU A 54 -4.14 0.76 5.79
N GLU A 55 -3.03 1.45 6.00
CA GLU A 55 -3.04 2.90 6.23
C GLU A 55 -3.26 3.67 4.93
N VAL A 56 -2.76 3.13 3.81
CA VAL A 56 -2.97 3.67 2.46
C VAL A 56 -4.40 3.42 1.98
N TRP A 57 -4.92 2.21 2.22
CA TRP A 57 -6.27 1.81 1.88
C TRP A 57 -6.94 1.11 3.06
N PRO A 58 -7.77 1.81 3.84
CA PRO A 58 -8.40 1.26 5.06
C PRO A 58 -9.47 0.19 4.79
N ASP A 59 -9.89 0.00 3.54
CA ASP A 59 -10.80 -1.07 3.11
C ASP A 59 -10.03 -2.30 2.59
N TYR A 60 -8.69 -2.27 2.65
CA TYR A 60 -7.88 -3.42 2.29
C TYR A 60 -8.26 -4.59 3.19
N PRO A 61 -8.73 -5.74 2.65
CA PRO A 61 -9.04 -6.89 3.47
C PRO A 61 -7.73 -7.31 4.13
N THR A 62 -7.73 -7.24 5.46
CA THR A 62 -6.56 -7.53 6.28
C THR A 62 -6.10 -8.96 5.94
N GLN A 63 -4.98 -9.08 5.23
CA GLN A 63 -4.34 -10.38 4.93
C GLN A 63 -3.95 -11.16 6.21
N ASN A 64 -4.14 -10.53 7.38
CA ASN A 64 -3.80 -11.01 8.70
C ASN A 64 -4.93 -11.73 9.45
N GLU A 65 -6.15 -11.86 8.91
CA GLU A 65 -7.12 -12.78 9.54
C GLU A 65 -6.80 -14.26 9.29
N ASP A 66 -5.93 -14.59 8.31
CA ASP A 66 -5.58 -15.99 7.96
C ASP A 66 -4.12 -16.40 8.26
N PHE A 67 -3.24 -15.50 8.73
CA PHE A 67 -1.82 -15.81 8.99
C PHE A 67 -1.35 -15.73 10.45
N TYR A 68 -2.26 -15.56 11.42
CA TYR A 68 -2.01 -16.11 12.76
C TYR A 68 -2.28 -17.62 12.73
N PHE A 69 -1.36 -18.36 12.10
CA PHE A 69 -1.17 -19.75 12.48
C PHE A 69 -0.88 -19.76 13.98
N GLU A 70 -1.75 -20.43 14.72
CA GLU A 70 -1.53 -20.86 16.09
C GLU A 70 -0.13 -21.48 16.20
N ASP A 71 0.86 -20.71 16.67
CA ASP A 71 2.07 -21.27 17.26
C ASP A 71 2.10 -20.85 18.73
N GLU A 72 1.42 -21.70 19.51
CA GLU A 72 1.36 -21.87 20.98
C GLU A 72 0.57 -20.87 21.85
#